data_AF-A0AAQ3TKJ7-F1
#
_entry.id   AF-A0AAQ3TKJ7-F1
#
_cell.length_a   1.000
_cell.length_b   1.000
_cell.length_c   1.000
_cell.angle_alpha   90.00
_cell.angle_beta   90.00
_cell.angle_gamma   90.00
#
_symmetry.space_group_name_H-M   'P 1'
#
loop_
_entity.id
_entity.type
_entity.pdbx_description
1 polymer ?
#
loop_
_entity_poly.entity_id
_entity_poly.type
_entity_poly.pdbx_seq_one_letter_code
_entity_poly.pdbx_strand_id
1 'polypeptide(L)'
;MTNLDKKSIPSSHITSSFPIPDAAAYSHAKSVTPASPSPASLASAAYFSPRASPASSSATSFFRFHAGRFGAACFFLDVARAATARPCATRRRFSIMSGSMSNYHDDHLEEMEDDHDMDDPADYMVDEQYEREVRDSDSEDGDHDQLNDDKIPDTSSADARKGKDIQGIPWEKLSVTRERYRKVRLEKYKNYENVPNSGEAARKDCKATEKGEMYYEFRQNTRSVKSTILHFQLRNLVWATSKHDVYLMSHYTILHWSALSGVDTELMNVKGHVAPTEKHPGSLSEGFSQTQVSTMAVKDNLLVAGGFQGELICKHLDREGISFCCRTTYDDNAITNAVEIFNTSSGAVHFIASNNDSGVRDYDMERFQLCKHFQFEWPVNHTSLSPDRKLVVVVGDDPDVLLIDANSGKTLHYVKGHRDYSFASAWSPDGWTFATGNQDKTCRIWDMRNLSKSVHVLRGNLGAIRSIRFTSDGRFMSMAEPADFVHLYDVKSDYNKRQELDFFGEISGTSFSPDTDALFVGVWDRTYGSLLQFGRLYNQSYLDSLF
;
A
#
# COMPACT_ATOMS: atom_id res chain seq x y z
N MET A 1 -67.29 8.30 15.92
CA MET A 1 -67.92 7.56 17.03
C MET A 1 -68.93 6.62 16.39
N THR A 2 -68.79 5.29 16.35
CA THR A 2 -67.93 4.33 17.04
C THR A 2 -67.61 3.19 16.05
N ASN A 3 -66.36 2.71 16.08
CA ASN A 3 -65.71 1.94 15.02
C ASN A 3 -65.36 0.52 15.48
N LEU A 4 -65.63 -0.45 14.58
CA LEU A 4 -64.80 -1.57 14.09
C LEU A 4 -64.38 -2.67 15.09
N ASP A 5 -64.92 -3.89 14.99
CA ASP A 5 -64.85 -4.93 13.93
C ASP A 5 -63.57 -5.77 13.94
N LYS A 6 -63.72 -6.97 14.52
CA LYS A 6 -62.96 -8.18 14.21
C LYS A 6 -63.65 -8.88 13.04
N LYS A 7 -62.93 -9.30 12.01
CA LYS A 7 -63.34 -10.46 11.19
C LYS A 7 -62.18 -11.12 10.45
N SER A 8 -62.40 -12.41 10.27
CA SER A 8 -61.49 -13.50 9.97
C SER A 8 -61.41 -13.86 8.47
N ILE A 9 -60.28 -14.49 8.14
CA ILE A 9 -59.88 -15.39 7.02
C ILE A 9 -60.92 -16.57 6.85
N PRO A 10 -60.96 -17.54 5.86
CA PRO A 10 -60.05 -17.96 4.73
C PRO A 10 -60.66 -18.36 3.34
N SER A 11 -59.73 -18.79 2.46
CA SER A 11 -59.80 -19.83 1.39
C SER A 11 -60.15 -19.35 -0.04
N SER A 12 -59.66 -19.90 -1.15
CA SER A 12 -58.54 -20.80 -1.53
C SER A 12 -58.55 -20.93 -3.08
N HIS A 13 -57.39 -21.26 -3.67
CA HIS A 13 -57.20 -22.08 -4.89
C HIS A 13 -57.31 -21.53 -6.35
N ILE A 14 -56.23 -21.82 -7.10
CA ILE A 14 -56.13 -22.41 -8.47
C ILE A 14 -55.80 -21.50 -9.70
N THR A 15 -54.53 -21.65 -10.14
CA THR A 15 -53.89 -21.80 -11.48
C THR A 15 -54.07 -20.86 -12.69
N SER A 16 -52.89 -20.67 -13.33
CA SER A 16 -52.55 -20.56 -14.77
C SER A 16 -52.88 -19.28 -15.54
N SER A 17 -51.85 -18.62 -16.09
CA SER A 17 -51.42 -18.73 -17.50
C SER A 17 -50.59 -17.50 -17.93
N PHE A 18 -49.44 -17.73 -18.58
CA PHE A 18 -48.67 -16.73 -19.33
C PHE A 18 -49.48 -16.13 -20.49
N PRO A 19 -49.09 -14.95 -21.00
CA PRO A 19 -48.57 -14.97 -22.37
C PRO A 19 -47.38 -14.03 -22.65
N ILE A 20 -46.60 -14.48 -23.63
CA ILE A 20 -45.61 -13.77 -24.46
C ILE A 20 -46.34 -12.73 -25.35
N PRO A 21 -45.63 -11.71 -25.87
CA PRO A 21 -45.82 -11.42 -27.29
C PRO A 21 -44.51 -11.32 -28.08
N ASP A 22 -44.60 -11.90 -29.28
CA ASP A 22 -43.64 -12.05 -30.36
C ASP A 22 -43.34 -10.77 -31.15
N ALA A 23 -42.27 -10.90 -31.94
CA ALA A 23 -41.71 -9.98 -32.91
C ALA A 23 -42.54 -9.77 -34.21
N ALA A 24 -42.29 -8.63 -34.88
CA ALA A 24 -42.36 -8.45 -36.35
C ALA A 24 -41.51 -7.20 -36.70
N ALA A 25 -40.35 -7.30 -37.37
CA ALA A 25 -40.13 -7.48 -38.81
C ALA A 25 -40.60 -6.28 -39.67
N TYR A 26 -39.64 -5.50 -40.19
CA TYR A 26 -39.74 -4.81 -41.48
C TYR A 26 -38.39 -4.84 -42.20
N SER A 27 -38.42 -5.39 -43.41
CA SER A 27 -37.34 -5.50 -44.40
C SER A 27 -37.39 -4.36 -45.42
N HIS A 28 -36.25 -3.84 -45.86
CA HIS A 28 -35.73 -4.02 -47.24
C HIS A 28 -34.45 -3.21 -47.51
N ALA A 29 -33.59 -3.83 -48.31
CA ALA A 29 -32.23 -3.49 -48.66
C ALA A 29 -32.06 -2.40 -49.74
N LYS A 30 -30.84 -1.85 -49.85
CA LYS A 30 -30.06 -1.77 -51.11
C LYS A 30 -28.59 -1.40 -50.84
N SER A 31 -27.71 -2.17 -51.46
CA SER A 31 -26.25 -2.01 -51.59
C SER A 31 -25.87 -0.99 -52.67
N VAL A 32 -24.67 -0.37 -52.58
CA VAL A 32 -23.64 -0.16 -53.64
C VAL A 32 -22.34 0.39 -52.97
N THR A 33 -21.17 -0.16 -53.33
CA THR A 33 -19.78 0.21 -52.93
C THR A 33 -19.10 1.17 -53.95
N PRO A 34 -17.76 1.36 -53.98
CA PRO A 34 -16.91 2.29 -53.23
C PRO A 34 -16.24 3.38 -54.14
N ALA A 35 -15.57 4.40 -53.57
CA ALA A 35 -14.56 5.19 -54.31
C ALA A 35 -13.61 6.01 -53.41
N SER A 36 -12.31 5.75 -53.55
CA SER A 36 -11.22 6.73 -53.47
C SER A 36 -10.63 6.87 -54.88
N PRO A 37 -10.01 8.01 -55.29
CA PRO A 37 -8.61 8.32 -54.92
C PRO A 37 -8.25 9.83 -54.79
N SER A 38 -7.02 10.11 -54.38
CA SER A 38 -6.33 11.43 -54.34
C SER A 38 -5.96 11.96 -55.75
N PRO A 39 -5.40 13.20 -55.95
CA PRO A 39 -3.98 13.50 -55.65
C PRO A 39 -3.55 14.97 -55.34
N ALA A 40 -2.36 15.07 -54.73
CA ALA A 40 -1.24 16.05 -54.77
C ALA A 40 -1.38 17.50 -55.34
N SER A 41 -0.76 18.49 -54.66
CA SER A 41 0.60 19.02 -54.94
C SER A 41 0.86 20.50 -54.52
N LEU A 42 2.16 20.83 -54.41
CA LEU A 42 2.84 22.15 -54.33
C LEU A 42 3.03 22.76 -52.92
N ALA A 43 4.20 22.76 -52.27
CA ALA A 43 5.59 23.17 -52.61
C ALA A 43 5.89 24.68 -52.46
N SER A 44 6.73 25.02 -51.48
CA SER A 44 7.81 26.04 -51.47
C SER A 44 8.32 26.17 -50.01
N ALA A 45 9.55 25.75 -49.64
CA ALA A 45 10.81 26.51 -49.71
C ALA A 45 10.69 27.90 -49.04
N ALA A 46 11.53 28.38 -48.10
CA ALA A 46 12.97 28.21 -47.94
C ALA A 46 13.47 28.90 -46.63
N TYR A 47 14.46 28.27 -45.99
CA TYR A 47 15.72 28.84 -45.47
C TYR A 47 15.84 29.82 -44.26
N PHE A 48 16.97 29.58 -43.55
CA PHE A 48 17.83 30.43 -42.69
C PHE A 48 17.52 30.62 -41.19
N SER A 49 18.23 29.83 -40.38
CA SER A 49 18.90 30.26 -39.13
C SER A 49 20.24 30.95 -39.48
N PRO A 50 21.04 31.57 -38.58
CA PRO A 50 20.88 31.81 -37.13
C PRO A 50 21.34 33.23 -36.68
N ARG A 51 21.45 33.40 -35.34
CA ARG A 51 22.40 34.22 -34.55
C ARG A 51 21.92 35.53 -33.87
N ALA A 52 22.12 35.46 -32.55
CA ALA A 52 22.83 36.41 -31.69
C ALA A 52 22.08 37.67 -31.18
N SER A 53 21.92 37.67 -29.86
CA SER A 53 21.70 38.84 -29.00
C SER A 53 22.81 39.88 -29.18
N PRO A 54 22.53 41.15 -28.83
CA PRO A 54 23.25 41.71 -27.68
C PRO A 54 22.38 42.52 -26.71
N ALA A 55 23.00 42.78 -25.57
CA ALA A 55 22.48 43.38 -24.36
C ALA A 55 21.91 44.81 -24.52
N SER A 56 20.97 45.15 -23.63
CA SER A 56 20.65 46.53 -23.28
C SER A 56 20.70 46.75 -21.77
N SER A 57 21.37 47.83 -21.41
CA SER A 57 21.62 48.40 -20.09
C SER A 57 20.35 48.85 -19.34
N SER A 58 20.50 48.82 -18.03
CA SER A 58 19.65 49.27 -16.93
C SER A 58 19.08 50.70 -17.02
N ALA A 59 17.83 50.84 -16.60
CA ALA A 59 17.34 51.97 -15.79
C ALA A 59 16.20 51.51 -14.88
N THR A 60 16.19 52.08 -13.68
CA THR A 60 15.66 51.62 -12.40
C THR A 60 14.16 51.88 -12.21
N SER A 61 13.42 50.98 -11.54
CA SER A 61 12.57 51.29 -10.36
C SER A 61 11.62 50.15 -9.94
N PHE A 62 11.91 49.59 -8.76
CA PHE A 62 11.00 49.08 -7.71
C PHE A 62 9.84 48.12 -8.04
N PHE A 63 10.03 46.83 -7.71
CA PHE A 63 9.15 46.07 -6.80
C PHE A 63 9.96 44.93 -6.15
N ARG A 64 9.90 44.82 -4.82
CA ARG A 64 10.61 43.80 -4.01
C ARG A 64 10.01 42.41 -4.27
N PHE A 65 10.81 41.51 -4.84
CA PHE A 65 10.65 40.06 -4.72
C PHE A 65 11.91 39.50 -4.03
N HIS A 66 11.73 38.75 -2.95
CA HIS A 66 12.77 37.84 -2.46
C HIS A 66 12.45 36.47 -3.03
N ALA A 67 13.14 36.12 -4.11
CA ALA A 67 13.26 34.75 -4.59
C ALA A 67 14.33 34.06 -3.74
N GLY A 68 13.90 33.24 -2.78
CA GLY A 68 14.76 32.26 -2.14
C GLY A 68 14.72 30.98 -2.98
N ARG A 69 15.84 30.66 -3.65
CA ARG A 69 16.12 29.30 -4.08
C ARG A 69 16.16 28.42 -2.83
N PHE A 70 15.19 27.55 -2.67
CA PHE A 70 15.29 26.41 -1.76
C PHE A 70 15.55 25.18 -2.61
N GLY A 71 16.81 24.74 -2.64
CA GLY A 71 17.12 23.35 -2.94
C GLY A 71 16.62 22.53 -1.74
N ALA A 72 15.67 21.64 -1.99
CA ALA A 72 15.28 20.63 -1.01
C ALA A 72 16.41 19.59 -0.95
N ALA A 73 17.28 19.74 0.05
CA ALA A 73 18.22 18.70 0.44
C ALA A 73 17.53 17.84 1.49
N CYS A 74 17.15 16.61 1.13
CA CYS A 74 16.89 15.57 2.12
C CYS A 74 18.24 15.17 2.73
N PHE A 75 18.50 15.64 3.95
CA PHE A 75 19.66 15.20 4.72
C PHE A 75 19.27 14.00 5.58
N PHE A 76 19.85 12.85 5.25
CA PHE A 76 20.18 11.81 6.20
C PHE A 76 21.19 12.36 7.22
N LEU A 77 21.03 12.00 8.50
CA LEU A 77 21.99 12.33 9.54
C LEU A 77 23.21 11.42 9.40
N ASP A 78 24.39 12.04 9.26
CA ASP A 78 25.68 11.40 9.41
C ASP A 78 26.38 12.04 10.63
N VAL A 79 26.72 11.24 11.64
CA VAL A 79 27.28 11.68 12.92
C VAL A 79 28.79 11.82 12.79
N ALA A 80 29.28 13.03 12.48
CA ALA A 80 30.70 13.36 12.62
C ALA A 80 30.95 14.08 13.96
N ARG A 81 31.53 13.35 14.92
CA ARG A 81 31.97 13.89 16.23
C ARG A 81 33.26 14.70 16.05
N ALA A 82 33.26 15.91 16.58
CA ALA A 82 34.36 16.87 16.54
C ALA A 82 35.61 16.40 17.31
N ALA A 83 36.78 16.57 16.70
CA ALA A 83 38.05 16.71 17.42
C ALA A 83 38.89 17.84 16.80
N THR A 84 39.50 18.61 17.68
CA THR A 84 40.09 19.94 17.53
C THR A 84 41.37 20.02 16.68
N ALA A 85 41.55 21.16 16.00
CA ALA A 85 42.72 21.55 15.21
C ALA A 85 43.99 21.77 16.06
N ARG A 86 45.23 21.46 15.61
CA ARG A 86 46.22 22.27 14.82
C ARG A 86 47.67 21.68 15.07
N PRO A 87 48.78 22.11 14.42
CA PRO A 87 49.31 21.66 13.11
C PRO A 87 50.81 21.23 13.14
N CYS A 88 51.37 20.56 12.11
CA CYS A 88 52.79 20.77 11.74
C CYS A 88 53.24 20.15 10.39
N ALA A 89 53.67 21.03 9.49
CA ALA A 89 54.90 21.01 8.68
C ALA A 89 55.31 19.83 7.75
N THR A 90 55.48 20.23 6.47
CA THR A 90 56.63 19.99 5.56
C THR A 90 56.79 18.69 4.74
N ARG A 91 56.56 18.88 3.42
CA ARG A 91 57.52 18.83 2.28
C ARG A 91 58.01 17.47 1.70
N ARG A 92 57.94 17.44 0.36
CA ARG A 92 58.69 16.67 -0.69
C ARG A 92 58.05 15.33 -1.11
N ARG A 93 57.57 15.16 -2.36
CA ARG A 93 58.16 15.11 -3.73
C ARG A 93 58.65 13.69 -4.13
N PHE A 94 58.30 13.34 -5.38
CA PHE A 94 58.70 12.22 -6.25
C PHE A 94 57.84 10.94 -6.17
N SER A 95 57.61 10.13 -7.21
CA SER A 95 57.50 10.23 -8.69
C SER A 95 57.68 8.81 -9.25
N ILE A 96 56.64 8.28 -9.91
CA ILE A 96 56.68 7.46 -11.15
C ILE A 96 57.17 5.98 -11.12
N MET A 97 56.31 5.13 -11.71
CA MET A 97 56.50 3.93 -12.58
C MET A 97 56.43 2.47 -12.04
N SER A 98 55.32 1.83 -12.46
CA SER A 98 55.19 0.57 -13.24
C SER A 98 55.81 -0.76 -12.76
N GLY A 99 54.97 -1.81 -12.69
CA GLY A 99 55.42 -3.21 -12.84
C GLY A 99 54.45 -4.30 -12.36
N SER A 100 53.68 -4.87 -13.30
CA SER A 100 53.25 -6.29 -13.49
C SER A 100 52.84 -7.23 -12.31
N MET A 101 51.57 -7.70 -12.41
CA MET A 101 50.96 -9.02 -12.10
C MET A 101 51.57 -9.99 -11.06
N SER A 102 50.74 -10.34 -10.04
CA SER A 102 50.33 -11.73 -9.75
C SER A 102 49.29 -11.82 -8.61
N ASN A 103 48.31 -12.71 -8.78
CA ASN A 103 47.20 -13.09 -7.87
C ASN A 103 47.59 -13.29 -6.39
N TYR A 104 46.68 -12.94 -5.46
CA TYR A 104 46.07 -13.84 -4.45
C TYR A 104 44.96 -13.08 -3.69
N HIS A 105 43.91 -13.80 -3.29
CA HIS A 105 42.77 -13.38 -2.46
C HIS A 105 43.19 -12.61 -1.20
N ASP A 106 42.40 -11.60 -0.79
CA ASP A 106 41.71 -11.65 0.50
C ASP A 106 40.56 -10.63 0.54
N ASP A 107 39.47 -11.05 1.18
CA ASP A 107 38.22 -10.35 1.35
C ASP A 107 38.32 -9.32 2.49
N HIS A 108 37.86 -8.10 2.27
CA HIS A 108 37.49 -7.18 3.34
C HIS A 108 36.07 -6.68 3.10
N LEU A 109 35.12 -7.50 3.56
CA LEU A 109 33.77 -7.08 3.91
C LEU A 109 33.91 -6.21 5.17
N GLU A 110 33.74 -4.90 5.03
CA GLU A 110 33.47 -4.05 6.19
C GLU A 110 32.05 -4.37 6.66
N GLU A 111 31.96 -4.95 7.86
CA GLU A 111 30.74 -5.20 8.61
C GLU A 111 29.98 -3.88 8.78
N MET A 112 28.79 -3.78 8.19
CA MET A 112 27.85 -2.72 8.56
C MET A 112 27.26 -3.07 9.93
N GLU A 113 27.68 -2.32 10.95
CA GLU A 113 27.01 -2.24 12.24
C GLU A 113 25.59 -1.66 12.00
N ASP A 114 24.59 -2.53 12.05
CA ASP A 114 23.17 -2.18 12.07
C ASP A 114 22.83 -1.53 13.42
N ASP A 115 22.71 -0.20 13.43
CA ASP A 115 22.38 0.55 14.64
C ASP A 115 21.18 1.48 14.39
N HIS A 116 20.06 0.90 13.94
CA HIS A 116 18.75 1.56 13.85
C HIS A 116 17.63 0.67 14.40
N ASP A 117 17.78 0.23 15.65
CA ASP A 117 16.64 -0.13 16.51
C ASP A 117 15.89 1.17 16.84
N MET A 118 14.81 1.43 16.11
CA MET A 118 13.77 2.35 16.58
C MET A 118 12.92 1.61 17.61
N ASP A 119 13.53 1.30 18.75
CA ASP A 119 12.85 0.69 19.88
C ASP A 119 11.74 1.62 20.38
N ASP A 120 10.52 1.10 20.45
CA ASP A 120 9.41 1.80 21.09
C ASP A 120 9.68 1.87 22.61
N PRO A 121 9.69 3.07 23.23
CA PRO A 121 9.71 3.23 24.69
C PRO A 121 8.59 2.49 25.46
N ALA A 122 7.63 1.89 24.77
CA ALA A 122 6.60 1.01 25.33
C ALA A 122 6.97 -0.48 25.33
N ASP A 123 7.87 -0.95 24.45
CA ASP A 123 8.33 -2.34 24.41
C ASP A 123 9.41 -2.62 25.47
N TYR A 124 10.24 -1.62 25.81
CA TYR A 124 11.15 -1.68 26.97
C TYR A 124 10.44 -1.90 28.31
N MET A 125 9.16 -1.53 28.43
CA MET A 125 8.39 -1.77 29.66
C MET A 125 8.05 -3.24 29.87
N VAL A 126 8.09 -4.05 28.80
CA VAL A 126 7.88 -5.50 28.86
C VAL A 126 9.23 -6.22 29.02
N ASP A 127 10.30 -5.73 28.39
CA ASP A 127 11.64 -6.34 28.45
C ASP A 127 12.39 -6.07 29.77
N GLU A 128 12.36 -4.86 30.35
CA GLU A 128 13.09 -4.57 31.59
C GLU A 128 12.58 -5.38 32.81
N GLN A 129 11.36 -5.92 32.76
CA GLN A 129 10.81 -6.76 33.81
C GLN A 129 11.11 -8.25 33.62
N TYR A 130 11.33 -8.71 32.38
CA TYR A 130 11.71 -10.10 32.11
C TYR A 130 13.18 -10.37 32.44
N GLU A 131 14.09 -9.40 32.22
CA GLU A 131 15.51 -9.56 32.54
C GLU A 131 15.83 -9.51 34.05
N ARG A 132 14.92 -8.98 34.87
CA ARG A 132 15.20 -8.77 36.30
C ARG A 132 15.02 -10.03 37.16
N GLU A 133 14.48 -11.12 36.62
CA GLU A 133 14.31 -12.40 37.32
C GLU A 133 15.43 -13.43 37.01
N VAL A 134 16.41 -13.09 36.17
CA VAL A 134 17.54 -13.98 35.81
C VAL A 134 18.90 -13.33 36.08
N ARG A 135 19.08 -12.78 37.29
CA ARG A 135 20.40 -12.40 37.80
C ARG A 135 20.71 -13.19 39.06
N ASP A 136 21.35 -14.33 38.85
CA ASP A 136 22.38 -14.90 39.73
C ASP A 136 22.92 -16.17 39.06
N SER A 137 23.98 -16.06 38.26
CA SER A 137 25.05 -17.07 38.11
C SER A 137 26.01 -16.65 37.01
N ASP A 138 27.23 -16.25 37.39
CA ASP A 138 28.37 -16.08 36.49
C ASP A 138 28.86 -17.45 35.99
N SER A 139 28.85 -17.69 34.68
CA SER A 139 29.76 -18.61 34.01
C SER A 139 29.76 -18.36 32.50
N GLU A 140 30.95 -18.11 31.96
CA GLU A 140 31.26 -17.92 30.54
C GLU A 140 31.02 -19.18 29.70
N ASP A 141 30.93 -18.94 28.39
CA ASP A 141 30.96 -19.86 27.24
C ASP A 141 29.66 -20.54 26.79
N GLY A 142 29.18 -20.03 25.63
CA GLY A 142 28.74 -20.83 24.48
C GLY A 142 27.51 -21.71 24.65
N ASP A 143 26.33 -21.14 24.42
CA ASP A 143 25.17 -21.76 23.75
C ASP A 143 23.93 -20.85 23.94
N HIS A 144 23.72 -19.89 23.04
CA HIS A 144 22.46 -19.13 22.96
C HIS A 144 21.64 -19.62 21.76
N ASP A 145 21.16 -20.86 21.85
CA ASP A 145 20.14 -21.42 20.95
C ASP A 145 19.29 -22.44 21.73
N GLN A 146 18.61 -21.98 22.79
CA GLN A 146 17.54 -22.73 23.47
C GLN A 146 16.84 -21.88 24.56
N LEU A 147 16.13 -20.84 24.15
CA LEU A 147 14.98 -20.37 24.94
C LEU A 147 13.73 -20.92 24.25
N ASN A 148 13.00 -21.75 24.99
CA ASN A 148 11.89 -22.58 24.53
C ASN A 148 10.94 -21.85 23.55
N ASP A 149 10.86 -22.42 22.34
CA ASP A 149 9.81 -22.20 21.34
C ASP A 149 8.48 -22.77 21.85
N ASP A 150 7.96 -22.24 22.97
CA ASP A 150 6.57 -22.40 23.35
C ASP A 150 5.75 -21.63 22.31
N LYS A 151 5.52 -22.26 21.16
CA LYS A 151 4.71 -21.73 20.06
C LYS A 151 3.39 -21.23 20.64
N ILE A 152 3.26 -19.91 20.77
CA ILE A 152 2.02 -19.29 21.25
C ILE A 152 0.93 -19.73 20.27
N PRO A 153 -0.10 -20.47 20.74
CA PRO A 153 -1.04 -21.10 19.84
C PRO A 153 -1.91 -20.06 19.16
N ASP A 154 -2.34 -20.40 17.94
CA ASP A 154 -3.41 -19.70 17.23
C ASP A 154 -4.61 -19.42 18.14
N THR A 155 -5.34 -18.38 17.81
CA THR A 155 -6.55 -18.01 18.54
C THR A 155 -7.76 -18.11 17.63
N SER A 156 -8.70 -18.98 17.98
CA SER A 156 -9.95 -19.13 17.25
C SER A 156 -11.01 -18.13 17.71
N SER A 157 -12.05 -17.90 16.91
CA SER A 157 -13.22 -17.13 17.34
C SER A 157 -13.90 -17.71 18.58
N ALA A 158 -13.84 -19.03 18.78
CA ALA A 158 -14.40 -19.68 19.95
C ALA A 158 -13.63 -19.35 21.22
N ASP A 159 -12.30 -19.23 21.14
CA ASP A 159 -11.46 -18.81 22.27
C ASP A 159 -11.66 -17.33 22.58
N ALA A 160 -11.72 -16.49 21.54
CA ALA A 160 -11.99 -15.06 21.71
C ALA A 160 -13.34 -14.80 22.40
N ARG A 161 -14.40 -15.55 22.03
CA ARG A 161 -15.70 -15.48 22.68
C ARG A 161 -15.70 -15.95 24.13
N LYS A 162 -14.72 -16.79 24.53
CA LYS A 162 -14.49 -17.18 25.93
C LYS A 162 -13.68 -16.14 26.73
N GLY A 163 -13.28 -15.05 26.09
CA GLY A 163 -12.53 -13.96 26.73
C GLY A 163 -11.01 -14.00 26.48
N LYS A 164 -10.50 -14.92 25.65
CA LYS A 164 -9.09 -14.89 25.23
C LYS A 164 -8.87 -13.66 24.33
N ASP A 165 -7.76 -12.97 24.50
CA ASP A 165 -7.37 -11.88 23.59
C ASP A 165 -7.22 -12.41 22.14
N ILE A 166 -7.69 -11.67 21.14
CA ILE A 166 -7.68 -12.12 19.73
C ILE A 166 -6.26 -12.39 19.19
N GLN A 167 -5.25 -11.69 19.72
CA GLN A 167 -3.85 -11.92 19.39
C GLN A 167 -3.23 -13.05 20.23
N GLY A 168 -3.94 -13.52 21.25
CA GLY A 168 -3.46 -14.48 22.22
C GLY A 168 -2.47 -13.89 23.22
N ILE A 169 -2.50 -12.57 23.43
CA ILE A 169 -1.67 -11.90 24.45
C ILE A 169 -2.18 -12.30 25.85
N PRO A 170 -1.34 -12.91 26.71
CA PRO A 170 -1.75 -13.38 28.03
C PRO A 170 -1.69 -12.22 29.03
N TRP A 171 -2.60 -11.25 28.90
CA TRP A 171 -2.65 -10.05 29.75
C TRP A 171 -2.68 -10.36 31.25
N GLU A 172 -3.25 -11.49 31.65
CA GLU A 172 -3.29 -11.97 33.04
C GLU A 172 -1.93 -12.37 33.62
N LYS A 173 -0.95 -12.66 32.75
CA LYS A 173 0.44 -12.96 33.13
C LYS A 173 1.35 -11.74 33.09
N LEU A 174 0.88 -10.64 32.51
CA LEU A 174 1.64 -9.40 32.38
C LEU A 174 1.36 -8.46 33.58
N SER A 175 2.32 -7.60 33.88
CA SER A 175 2.19 -6.58 34.94
C SER A 175 1.26 -5.41 34.56
N VAL A 176 0.79 -5.37 33.31
CA VAL A 176 -0.03 -4.32 32.73
C VAL A 176 -1.30 -4.92 32.14
N THR A 177 -2.44 -4.26 32.35
CA THR A 177 -3.69 -4.65 31.68
C THR A 177 -3.74 -4.13 30.26
N ARG A 178 -4.55 -4.76 29.41
CA ARG A 178 -4.78 -4.33 28.02
C ARG A 178 -5.19 -2.85 27.93
N GLU A 179 -6.08 -2.39 28.80
CA GLU A 179 -6.59 -1.01 28.82
C GLU A 179 -5.49 -0.03 29.20
N ARG A 180 -4.68 -0.38 30.21
CA ARG A 180 -3.56 0.46 30.64
C ARG A 180 -2.50 0.54 29.54
N TYR A 181 -2.18 -0.57 28.88
CA TYR A 181 -1.25 -0.59 27.76
C TYR A 181 -1.78 0.26 26.59
N ARG A 182 -3.04 0.08 26.17
CA ARG A 182 -3.69 0.91 25.14
C ARG A 182 -3.66 2.40 25.46
N LYS A 183 -3.93 2.78 26.71
CA LYS A 183 -3.88 4.18 27.13
C LYS A 183 -2.47 4.75 26.99
N VAL A 184 -1.46 4.05 27.50
CA VAL A 184 -0.06 4.47 27.39
C VAL A 184 0.39 4.52 25.93
N ARG A 185 -0.01 3.53 25.12
CA ARG A 185 0.27 3.47 23.68
C ARG A 185 -0.25 4.72 22.95
N LEU A 186 -1.49 5.14 23.22
CA LEU A 186 -2.06 6.37 22.64
C LEU A 186 -1.38 7.66 23.14
N GLU A 187 -0.91 7.69 24.38
CA GLU A 187 -0.23 8.85 24.96
C GLU A 187 1.22 9.00 24.46
N LYS A 188 1.92 7.88 24.28
CA LYS A 188 3.34 7.86 23.90
C LYS A 188 3.57 7.87 22.39
N TYR A 189 2.66 7.30 21.59
CA TYR A 189 2.86 7.20 20.16
C TYR A 189 2.96 8.57 19.50
N LYS A 190 4.05 8.79 18.76
CA LYS A 190 4.29 10.02 18.01
C LYS A 190 4.18 9.73 16.52
N ASN A 191 3.15 10.30 15.92
CA ASN A 191 3.04 10.32 14.47
C ASN A 191 4.14 11.22 13.89
N TYR A 192 4.87 10.71 12.92
CA TYR A 192 5.73 11.54 12.07
C TYR A 192 4.86 12.58 11.34
N GLU A 193 5.37 13.77 11.06
CA GLU A 193 4.66 14.81 10.28
C GLU A 193 5.70 15.49 9.39
N ASN A 194 5.49 15.50 8.07
CA ASN A 194 6.37 16.24 7.17
C ASN A 194 6.03 17.74 7.24
N VAL A 195 4.75 18.06 7.48
CA VAL A 195 4.27 19.41 7.70
C VAL A 195 3.94 19.57 9.20
N PRO A 196 4.66 20.42 9.95
CA PRO A 196 4.46 20.54 11.39
C PRO A 196 3.02 20.91 11.79
N ASN A 197 2.46 20.17 12.74
CA ASN A 197 1.10 20.31 13.27
C ASN A 197 -0.01 20.02 12.24
N SER A 198 0.30 19.29 11.16
CA SER A 198 -0.68 18.94 10.12
C SER A 198 -1.86 18.17 10.70
N GLY A 199 -1.62 17.21 11.60
CA GLY A 199 -2.68 16.40 12.20
C GLY A 199 -3.62 17.19 13.09
N GLU A 200 -3.08 18.10 13.91
CA GLU A 200 -3.91 18.98 14.76
C GLU A 200 -4.71 19.99 13.92
N ALA A 201 -4.12 20.49 12.85
CA ALA A 201 -4.81 21.38 11.92
C ALA A 201 -5.93 20.65 11.15
N ALA A 202 -5.69 19.41 10.72
CA ALA A 202 -6.66 18.60 9.98
C ALA A 202 -7.82 18.11 10.84
N ARG A 203 -7.58 17.89 12.14
CA ARG A 203 -8.58 17.46 13.12
C ARG A 203 -9.85 18.32 13.13
N LYS A 204 -9.73 19.61 12.82
CA LYS A 204 -10.84 20.58 12.81
C LYS A 204 -11.85 20.33 11.69
N ASP A 205 -11.42 19.66 10.62
CA ASP A 205 -12.28 19.34 9.47
C ASP A 205 -12.98 17.99 9.66
N CYS A 206 -12.55 17.20 10.64
CA CYS A 206 -13.00 15.82 10.81
C CYS A 206 -14.48 15.74 11.19
N LYS A 207 -15.17 14.85 10.48
CA LYS A 207 -16.56 14.49 10.73
C LYS A 207 -16.67 13.58 11.96
N ALA A 208 -17.71 13.79 12.77
CA ALA A 208 -18.08 12.85 13.83
C ALA A 208 -18.66 11.56 13.23
N THR A 209 -18.30 10.42 13.80
CA THR A 209 -18.76 9.10 13.32
C THR A 209 -19.24 8.25 14.50
N GLU A 210 -20.29 7.49 14.27
CA GLU A 210 -20.88 6.55 15.23
C GLU A 210 -20.03 5.28 15.28
N LYS A 211 -19.50 4.96 16.47
CA LYS A 211 -18.77 3.71 16.73
C LYS A 211 -19.71 2.63 17.25
N GLY A 212 -19.34 1.37 17.06
CA GLY A 212 -19.97 0.23 17.73
C GLY A 212 -20.71 -0.73 16.79
N GLU A 213 -20.68 -0.46 15.49
CA GLU A 213 -21.17 -1.41 14.48
C GLU A 213 -20.18 -2.57 14.32
N MET A 214 -20.68 -3.74 13.93
CA MET A 214 -19.88 -4.92 13.63
C MET A 214 -20.25 -5.41 12.23
N TYR A 215 -19.37 -5.15 11.27
CA TYR A 215 -19.51 -5.55 9.87
C TYR A 215 -18.69 -6.80 9.54
N TYR A 216 -17.54 -6.98 10.19
CA TYR A 216 -16.65 -8.12 10.05
C TYR A 216 -16.32 -8.67 11.43
N GLU A 217 -16.66 -9.92 11.70
CA GLU A 217 -16.39 -10.60 12.96
C GLU A 217 -15.04 -11.33 12.92
N PHE A 218 -14.29 -11.29 14.01
CA PHE A 218 -13.05 -12.07 14.15
C PHE A 218 -13.30 -13.57 13.94
N ARG A 219 -12.46 -14.21 13.13
CA ARG A 219 -12.55 -15.64 12.82
C ARG A 219 -11.37 -16.41 13.40
N GLN A 220 -10.16 -15.95 13.09
CA GLN A 220 -8.95 -16.65 13.47
C GLN A 220 -7.77 -15.68 13.49
N ASN A 221 -6.83 -15.96 14.38
CA ASN A 221 -5.51 -15.41 14.35
C ASN A 221 -4.50 -16.55 14.13
N THR A 222 -3.77 -16.49 13.02
CA THR A 222 -2.77 -17.49 12.63
C THR A 222 -1.38 -16.98 12.97
N ARG A 223 -0.73 -17.59 13.98
CA ARG A 223 0.58 -17.20 14.53
C ARG A 223 1.76 -17.86 13.81
N SER A 224 1.52 -18.98 13.13
CA SER A 224 2.52 -19.61 12.27
C SER A 224 2.91 -18.72 11.08
N VAL A 225 2.01 -17.83 10.67
CA VAL A 225 2.17 -16.93 9.53
C VAL A 225 2.51 -15.54 10.03
N LYS A 226 3.80 -15.18 10.00
CA LYS A 226 4.29 -13.88 10.48
C LYS A 226 4.53 -12.96 9.30
N SER A 227 3.68 -11.95 9.13
CA SER A 227 3.91 -10.95 8.09
C SER A 227 5.02 -9.99 8.52
N THR A 228 5.96 -9.71 7.62
CA THR A 228 7.09 -8.81 7.88
C THR A 228 6.97 -7.54 7.07
N ILE A 229 7.37 -6.43 7.69
CA ILE A 229 7.45 -5.12 7.06
C ILE A 229 8.81 -4.51 7.41
N LEU A 230 9.44 -3.87 6.42
CA LEU A 230 10.75 -3.23 6.59
C LEU A 230 10.68 -1.70 6.54
N HIS A 231 9.60 -1.15 5.97
CA HIS A 231 9.45 0.30 5.81
C HIS A 231 8.33 0.86 6.69
N PHE A 232 8.63 1.92 7.44
CA PHE A 232 7.66 2.53 8.36
C PHE A 232 6.45 3.19 7.66
N GLN A 233 6.46 3.38 6.34
CA GLN A 233 5.34 4.01 5.60
C GLN A 233 4.54 3.07 4.69
N LEU A 234 5.15 2.02 4.12
CA LEU A 234 4.52 1.21 3.06
C LEU A 234 3.73 0.04 3.66
N ARG A 235 2.51 -0.23 3.19
CA ARG A 235 1.56 -1.19 3.83
C ARG A 235 0.88 -2.14 2.84
N ASN A 236 1.57 -2.52 1.78
CA ASN A 236 1.02 -3.30 0.67
C ASN A 236 1.65 -4.69 0.57
N LEU A 237 1.70 -5.43 1.70
CA LEU A 237 2.39 -6.73 1.81
C LEU A 237 1.45 -7.91 2.13
N VAL A 238 0.14 -7.72 2.06
CA VAL A 238 -0.88 -8.76 2.26
C VAL A 238 -1.95 -8.64 1.17
N TRP A 239 -2.22 -9.74 0.47
CA TRP A 239 -3.16 -9.78 -0.65
C TRP A 239 -4.02 -11.03 -0.62
N ALA A 240 -5.35 -10.89 -0.66
CA ALA A 240 -6.27 -12.00 -0.76
C ALA A 240 -6.81 -12.12 -2.20
N THR A 241 -6.78 -13.33 -2.76
CA THR A 241 -7.41 -13.63 -4.07
C THR A 241 -8.72 -14.38 -3.92
N SER A 242 -8.96 -14.95 -2.73
CA SER A 242 -10.23 -15.53 -2.29
C SER A 242 -10.34 -15.36 -0.78
N LYS A 243 -11.45 -15.74 -0.17
CA LYS A 243 -11.54 -15.83 1.30
C LYS A 243 -10.68 -16.95 1.92
N HIS A 244 -10.01 -17.74 1.08
CA HIS A 244 -9.20 -18.87 1.45
C HIS A 244 -7.74 -18.70 1.08
N ASP A 245 -7.41 -17.89 0.08
CA ASP A 245 -6.07 -17.79 -0.49
C ASP A 245 -5.49 -16.40 -0.26
N VAL A 246 -4.48 -16.34 0.60
CA VAL A 246 -3.81 -15.11 1.02
C VAL A 246 -2.33 -15.19 0.68
N TYR A 247 -1.79 -14.11 0.18
CA TYR A 247 -0.40 -13.96 -0.21
C TYR A 247 0.21 -12.88 0.66
N LEU A 248 1.40 -13.15 1.20
CA LEU A 248 2.03 -12.20 2.10
C LEU A 248 3.55 -12.32 2.10
N MET A 249 4.20 -11.24 2.50
CA MET A 249 5.62 -11.22 2.77
C MET A 249 5.91 -11.71 4.20
N SER A 250 6.81 -12.68 4.33
CA SER A 250 7.41 -13.11 5.60
C SER A 250 8.93 -13.14 5.47
N HIS A 251 9.61 -12.23 6.16
CA HIS A 251 11.04 -11.97 6.05
C HIS A 251 11.50 -11.71 4.60
N TYR A 252 12.12 -12.71 3.97
CA TYR A 252 12.59 -12.69 2.58
C TYR A 252 11.80 -13.65 1.68
N THR A 253 10.71 -14.21 2.17
CA THR A 253 9.89 -15.18 1.44
C THR A 253 8.50 -14.60 1.18
N ILE A 254 8.04 -14.71 -0.07
CA ILE A 254 6.63 -14.52 -0.39
C ILE A 254 5.93 -15.87 -0.25
N LEU A 255 4.93 -15.90 0.63
CA LEU A 255 4.14 -17.09 0.96
C LEU A 255 2.75 -16.98 0.36
N HIS A 256 2.19 -18.12 -0.06
CA HIS A 256 0.76 -18.33 -0.17
C HIS A 256 0.30 -19.10 1.06
N TRP A 257 -0.67 -18.58 1.79
CA TRP A 257 -1.31 -19.25 2.91
C TRP A 257 -2.76 -19.57 2.56
N SER A 258 -3.15 -20.82 2.80
CA SER A 258 -4.52 -21.27 2.61
C SER A 258 -5.27 -21.37 3.94
N ALA A 259 -6.30 -20.57 4.12
CA ALA A 259 -7.19 -20.61 5.29
C ALA A 259 -7.99 -21.92 5.39
N LEU A 260 -8.08 -22.71 4.30
CA LEU A 260 -8.79 -23.99 4.29
C LEU A 260 -7.93 -25.12 4.85
N SER A 261 -6.68 -25.22 4.39
CA SER A 261 -5.77 -26.29 4.80
C SER A 261 -4.90 -25.90 5.99
N GLY A 262 -4.75 -24.60 6.27
CA GLY A 262 -3.80 -24.08 7.24
C GLY A 262 -2.34 -24.22 6.79
N VAL A 263 -2.10 -24.54 5.51
CA VAL A 263 -0.76 -24.76 4.93
C VAL A 263 -0.28 -23.48 4.28
N ASP A 264 0.96 -23.13 4.55
CA ASP A 264 1.75 -22.13 3.83
C ASP A 264 2.64 -22.80 2.76
N THR A 265 2.69 -22.19 1.59
CA THR A 265 3.48 -22.61 0.45
C THR A 265 4.42 -21.47 0.07
N GLU A 266 5.72 -21.75 0.03
CA GLU A 266 6.72 -20.81 -0.48
C GLU A 266 6.55 -20.62 -1.99
N LEU A 267 6.35 -19.38 -2.43
CA LEU A 267 6.23 -19.03 -3.85
C LEU A 267 7.55 -18.54 -4.44
N MET A 268 8.30 -17.76 -3.67
CA MET A 268 9.65 -17.31 -3.99
C MET A 268 10.39 -16.83 -2.74
N ASN A 269 11.68 -17.13 -2.68
CA ASN A 269 12.58 -16.64 -1.65
C ASN A 269 13.58 -15.65 -2.27
N VAL A 270 13.41 -14.37 -1.94
CA VAL A 270 14.22 -13.27 -2.47
C VAL A 270 15.49 -13.00 -1.66
N LYS A 271 15.77 -13.79 -0.62
CA LYS A 271 17.09 -13.79 0.04
C LYS A 271 18.16 -14.33 -0.90
N GLY A 272 17.81 -15.41 -1.59
CA GLY A 272 18.66 -16.05 -2.60
C GLY A 272 18.64 -15.30 -3.92
N HIS A 273 19.27 -15.91 -4.92
CA HIS A 273 19.28 -15.40 -6.29
C HIS A 273 17.96 -15.73 -6.99
N VAL A 274 17.31 -14.71 -7.56
CA VAL A 274 16.03 -14.79 -8.25
C VAL A 274 16.20 -14.23 -9.66
N ALA A 275 16.08 -15.09 -10.67
CA ALA A 275 16.24 -14.72 -12.08
C ALA A 275 15.08 -15.23 -12.93
N PRO A 276 14.77 -14.58 -14.06
CA PRO A 276 13.66 -14.96 -14.91
C PRO A 276 13.99 -16.26 -15.65
N THR A 277 13.07 -17.22 -15.60
CA THR A 277 13.19 -18.48 -16.36
C THR A 277 12.70 -18.31 -17.79
N GLU A 278 11.79 -17.37 -18.03
CA GLU A 278 11.31 -16.99 -19.35
C GLU A 278 12.17 -15.86 -19.96
N LYS A 279 12.42 -15.92 -21.26
CA LYS A 279 13.21 -14.91 -21.99
C LYS A 279 12.30 -13.91 -22.67
N HIS A 280 12.19 -12.71 -22.09
CA HIS A 280 11.46 -11.59 -22.68
C HIS A 280 12.39 -10.39 -22.91
N PRO A 281 12.12 -9.52 -23.90
CA PRO A 281 13.02 -8.41 -24.23
C PRO A 281 13.27 -7.43 -23.07
N GLY A 282 12.28 -7.20 -22.21
CA GLY A 282 12.43 -6.33 -21.04
C GLY A 282 13.02 -7.03 -19.80
N SER A 283 13.28 -8.34 -19.87
CA SER A 283 13.75 -9.12 -18.72
C SER A 283 15.22 -8.84 -18.45
N LEU A 284 15.54 -8.60 -17.17
CA LEU A 284 16.90 -8.57 -16.67
C LEU A 284 17.38 -10.00 -16.38
N SER A 285 18.12 -10.60 -17.31
CA SER A 285 18.52 -12.02 -17.24
C SER A 285 19.43 -12.36 -16.08
N GLU A 286 20.18 -11.38 -15.55
CA GLU A 286 21.02 -11.56 -14.37
C GLU A 286 20.20 -11.76 -13.09
N GLY A 287 18.93 -11.32 -13.06
CA GLY A 287 18.09 -11.40 -11.87
C GLY A 287 18.57 -10.49 -10.73
N PHE A 288 18.15 -10.84 -9.51
CA PHE A 288 18.45 -10.10 -8.29
C PHE A 288 18.84 -11.05 -7.15
N SER A 289 19.50 -10.53 -6.13
CA SER A 289 19.81 -11.24 -4.89
C SER A 289 19.51 -10.35 -3.71
N GLN A 290 19.09 -10.93 -2.58
CA GLN A 290 18.81 -10.20 -1.33
C GLN A 290 17.83 -9.03 -1.51
N THR A 291 16.86 -9.18 -2.42
CA THR A 291 15.88 -8.12 -2.68
C THR A 291 15.02 -7.90 -1.46
N GLN A 292 15.02 -6.68 -0.95
CA GLN A 292 14.08 -6.24 0.06
C GLN A 292 12.78 -5.84 -0.63
N VAL A 293 11.69 -6.56 -0.36
CA VAL A 293 10.37 -6.30 -0.96
C VAL A 293 9.68 -5.17 -0.19
N SER A 294 9.32 -4.10 -0.89
CA SER A 294 8.60 -2.94 -0.36
C SER A 294 7.09 -3.02 -0.57
N THR A 295 6.64 -3.72 -1.61
CA THR A 295 5.25 -3.77 -2.02
C THR A 295 4.97 -5.01 -2.87
N MET A 296 3.75 -5.51 -2.86
CA MET A 296 3.32 -6.58 -3.75
C MET A 296 1.86 -6.45 -4.14
N ALA A 297 1.48 -7.07 -5.25
CA ALA A 297 0.10 -7.26 -5.65
C ALA A 297 -0.09 -8.65 -6.26
N VAL A 298 -1.26 -9.24 -6.02
CA VAL A 298 -1.63 -10.54 -6.60
C VAL A 298 -3.02 -10.44 -7.21
N LYS A 299 -3.16 -10.80 -8.48
CA LYS A 299 -4.43 -10.77 -9.20
C LYS A 299 -4.37 -11.63 -10.45
N ASP A 300 -5.44 -12.35 -10.76
CA ASP A 300 -5.60 -13.08 -12.02
C ASP A 300 -4.36 -13.96 -12.37
N ASN A 301 -3.90 -14.77 -11.39
CA ASN A 301 -2.69 -15.61 -11.46
C ASN A 301 -1.35 -14.88 -11.61
N LEU A 302 -1.31 -13.55 -11.60
CA LEU A 302 -0.08 -12.78 -11.62
C LEU A 302 0.25 -12.27 -10.21
N LEU A 303 1.48 -12.51 -9.79
CA LEU A 303 2.11 -11.88 -8.64
C LEU A 303 3.16 -10.89 -9.13
N VAL A 304 3.11 -9.66 -8.62
CA VAL A 304 4.15 -8.64 -8.83
C VAL A 304 4.68 -8.20 -7.48
N ALA A 305 6.00 -8.22 -7.31
CA ALA A 305 6.69 -7.70 -6.14
C ALA A 305 7.63 -6.56 -6.55
N GLY A 306 7.58 -5.45 -5.83
CA GLY A 306 8.47 -4.31 -5.97
C GLY A 306 9.50 -4.27 -4.86
N GLY A 307 10.73 -3.88 -5.20
CA GLY A 307 11.86 -3.77 -4.27
C GLY A 307 12.26 -2.34 -3.93
N PHE A 308 13.16 -2.22 -2.96
CA PHE A 308 13.71 -0.94 -2.48
C PHE A 308 14.69 -0.30 -3.47
N GLN A 309 15.30 -1.05 -4.39
CA GLN A 309 16.25 -0.56 -5.38
C GLN A 309 15.67 -0.60 -6.80
N GLY A 310 14.37 -0.33 -6.92
CA GLY A 310 13.66 -0.28 -8.20
C GLY A 310 13.41 -1.65 -8.85
N GLU A 311 13.64 -2.75 -8.13
CA GLU A 311 13.36 -4.08 -8.66
C GLU A 311 11.86 -4.29 -8.84
N LEU A 312 11.50 -4.99 -9.92
CA LEU A 312 10.20 -5.58 -10.15
C LEU A 312 10.39 -7.06 -10.48
N ILE A 313 9.70 -7.92 -9.76
CA ILE A 313 9.70 -9.37 -9.95
C ILE A 313 8.27 -9.82 -10.21
N CYS A 314 8.03 -10.45 -11.34
CA CYS A 314 6.73 -10.93 -11.80
C CYS A 314 6.73 -12.46 -11.90
N LYS A 315 5.77 -13.09 -11.24
CA LYS A 315 5.58 -14.54 -11.24
C LYS A 315 4.14 -14.87 -11.62
N HIS A 316 3.98 -15.66 -12.67
CA HIS A 316 2.73 -16.37 -12.92
C HIS A 316 2.62 -17.53 -11.92
N LEU A 317 1.52 -17.58 -11.17
CA LEU A 317 1.29 -18.55 -10.10
C LEU A 317 1.02 -19.97 -10.62
N ASP A 318 0.57 -20.08 -11.86
CA ASP A 318 0.31 -21.33 -12.58
C ASP A 318 1.56 -21.88 -13.32
N ARG A 319 2.72 -21.23 -13.17
CA ARG A 319 3.97 -21.58 -13.84
C ARG A 319 5.12 -21.73 -12.85
N GLU A 320 6.09 -22.57 -13.22
CA GLU A 320 7.34 -22.70 -12.48
C GLU A 320 8.30 -21.53 -12.75
N GLY A 321 9.03 -21.12 -11.72
CA GLY A 321 10.02 -20.05 -11.82
C GLY A 321 9.43 -18.64 -11.89
N ILE A 322 10.27 -17.69 -12.29
CA ILE A 322 9.94 -16.26 -12.42
C ILE A 322 9.70 -15.95 -13.91
N SER A 323 8.56 -15.36 -14.21
CA SER A 323 8.20 -15.05 -15.60
C SER A 323 8.95 -13.84 -16.12
N PHE A 324 9.11 -12.80 -15.30
CA PHE A 324 9.74 -11.56 -15.72
C PHE A 324 10.32 -10.83 -14.52
N CYS A 325 11.46 -10.17 -14.72
CA CYS A 325 11.94 -9.21 -13.74
C CYS A 325 12.69 -8.09 -14.46
N CYS A 326 12.63 -6.88 -13.92
CA CYS A 326 13.34 -5.73 -14.47
C CYS A 326 13.66 -4.75 -13.34
N ARG A 327 14.55 -3.80 -13.62
CA ARG A 327 14.79 -2.66 -12.73
C ARG A 327 14.18 -1.40 -13.37
N THR A 328 13.26 -0.75 -12.66
CA THR A 328 12.50 0.42 -13.15
C THR A 328 13.39 1.66 -13.30
N THR A 329 14.39 1.77 -12.42
CA THR A 329 15.29 2.90 -12.28
C THR A 329 16.54 2.48 -11.51
N TYR A 330 17.65 3.17 -11.74
CA TYR A 330 18.92 2.97 -11.02
C TYR A 330 19.24 4.18 -10.12
N ASP A 331 18.24 5.04 -9.86
CA ASP A 331 18.37 6.14 -8.91
C ASP A 331 18.67 5.60 -7.51
N ASP A 332 19.37 6.37 -6.68
CA ASP A 332 19.61 6.02 -5.28
C ASP A 332 18.27 5.93 -4.51
N ASN A 333 17.27 6.71 -4.93
CA ASN A 333 15.93 6.74 -4.36
C ASN A 333 14.91 5.93 -5.19
N ALA A 334 15.22 4.68 -5.48
CA ALA A 334 14.48 3.84 -6.44
C ALA A 334 13.25 3.09 -5.89
N ILE A 335 12.94 3.19 -4.59
CA ILE A 335 11.94 2.34 -3.92
C ILE A 335 10.64 2.27 -4.73
N THR A 336 10.17 1.05 -4.99
CA THR A 336 8.84 0.82 -5.56
C THR A 336 7.82 0.89 -4.43
N ASN A 337 7.11 2.00 -4.31
CA ASN A 337 6.22 2.27 -3.19
C ASN A 337 4.89 1.51 -3.29
N ALA A 338 4.31 1.42 -4.49
CA ALA A 338 3.04 0.76 -4.72
C ALA A 338 2.97 0.09 -6.08
N VAL A 339 2.31 -1.07 -6.15
CA VAL A 339 1.97 -1.76 -7.39
C VAL A 339 0.47 -2.09 -7.42
N GLU A 340 -0.18 -1.87 -8.56
CA GLU A 340 -1.57 -2.27 -8.80
C GLU A 340 -1.68 -3.03 -10.13
N ILE A 341 -2.24 -4.24 -10.09
CA ILE A 341 -2.49 -5.08 -11.27
C ILE A 341 -3.91 -4.81 -11.80
N PHE A 342 -4.02 -4.54 -13.10
CA PHE A 342 -5.29 -4.25 -13.74
C PHE A 342 -5.37 -4.83 -15.15
N ASN A 343 -6.60 -5.03 -15.63
CA ASN A 343 -6.84 -5.40 -17.01
C ASN A 343 -7.23 -4.15 -17.78
N THR A 344 -6.65 -3.96 -18.95
CA THR A 344 -7.01 -2.90 -19.90
C THR A 344 -8.41 -3.15 -20.48
N SER A 345 -8.94 -2.18 -21.21
CA SER A 345 -10.23 -2.34 -21.91
C SER A 345 -10.23 -3.45 -22.97
N SER A 346 -9.06 -3.85 -23.49
CA SER A 346 -8.91 -5.00 -24.38
C SER A 346 -8.79 -6.34 -23.65
N GLY A 347 -8.69 -6.32 -22.31
CA GLY A 347 -8.47 -7.52 -21.49
C GLY A 347 -6.99 -7.85 -21.24
N ALA A 348 -6.05 -7.09 -21.82
CA ALA A 348 -4.62 -7.31 -21.59
C ALA A 348 -4.26 -6.99 -20.14
N VAL A 349 -3.45 -7.86 -19.52
CA VAL A 349 -3.00 -7.71 -18.13
C VAL A 349 -1.84 -6.72 -18.07
N HIS A 350 -2.00 -5.70 -17.23
CA HIS A 350 -1.01 -4.68 -16.97
C HIS A 350 -0.79 -4.52 -15.47
N PHE A 351 0.30 -3.88 -15.09
CA PHE A 351 0.42 -3.32 -13.75
C PHE A 351 1.02 -1.92 -13.80
N ILE A 352 0.61 -1.08 -12.84
CA ILE A 352 1.16 0.25 -12.62
C ILE A 352 2.04 0.22 -11.36
N ALA A 353 3.24 0.78 -11.47
CA ALA A 353 4.20 0.91 -10.39
C ALA A 353 4.42 2.40 -10.06
N SER A 354 4.38 2.73 -8.78
CA SER A 354 4.68 4.05 -8.24
C SER A 354 6.04 3.99 -7.56
N ASN A 355 6.94 4.91 -7.88
CA ASN A 355 8.31 4.88 -7.40
C ASN A 355 8.70 6.18 -6.69
N ASN A 356 9.65 6.05 -5.78
CA ASN A 356 10.21 7.17 -5.02
C ASN A 356 11.06 8.12 -5.89
N ASP A 357 11.44 7.68 -7.09
CA ASP A 357 12.14 8.48 -8.11
C ASP A 357 11.21 9.47 -8.84
N SER A 358 10.04 9.74 -8.27
CA SER A 358 8.97 10.59 -8.83
C SER A 358 8.38 10.04 -10.14
N GLY A 359 8.61 8.77 -10.46
CA GLY A 359 8.09 8.10 -11.64
C GLY A 359 6.86 7.22 -11.36
N VAL A 360 5.95 7.18 -12.33
CA VAL A 360 4.86 6.19 -12.41
C VAL A 360 4.98 5.45 -13.74
N ARG A 361 4.97 4.12 -13.67
CA ARG A 361 5.29 3.25 -14.81
C ARG A 361 4.20 2.20 -15.03
N ASP A 362 3.74 2.07 -16.26
CA ASP A 362 2.73 1.09 -16.70
C ASP A 362 3.43 0.00 -17.53
N TYR A 363 3.32 -1.26 -17.11
CA TYR A 363 3.92 -2.42 -17.75
C TYR A 363 2.85 -3.32 -18.38
N ASP A 364 3.09 -3.73 -19.63
CA ASP A 364 2.27 -4.70 -20.36
C ASP A 364 2.84 -6.10 -20.14
N MET A 365 2.01 -7.01 -19.62
CA MET A 365 2.41 -8.39 -19.30
C MET A 365 2.15 -9.39 -20.42
N GLU A 366 1.56 -8.98 -21.55
CA GLU A 366 1.59 -9.78 -22.77
C GLU A 366 2.91 -9.59 -23.51
N ARG A 367 3.47 -8.37 -23.45
CA ARG A 367 4.74 -8.01 -24.11
C ARG A 367 5.95 -7.98 -23.17
N PHE A 368 5.72 -8.04 -21.86
CA PHE A 368 6.74 -7.98 -20.82
C PHE A 368 7.65 -6.75 -20.96
N GLN A 369 7.03 -5.58 -21.10
CA GLN A 369 7.73 -4.33 -21.35
C GLN A 369 7.04 -3.12 -20.71
N LEU A 370 7.84 -2.09 -20.43
CA LEU A 370 7.35 -0.77 -20.08
C LEU A 370 6.55 -0.16 -21.24
N CYS A 371 5.31 0.23 -20.99
CA CYS A 371 4.43 0.87 -21.96
C CYS A 371 4.33 2.38 -21.77
N LYS A 372 4.21 2.84 -20.52
CA LYS A 372 4.09 4.26 -20.21
C LYS A 372 4.97 4.63 -19.03
N HIS A 373 5.49 5.85 -19.07
CA HIS A 373 6.26 6.43 -17.98
C HIS A 373 5.87 7.89 -17.81
N PHE A 374 5.45 8.25 -16.60
CA PHE A 374 5.05 9.61 -16.21
C PHE A 374 5.96 10.09 -15.08
N GLN A 375 6.49 11.30 -15.20
CA GLN A 375 7.37 11.91 -14.21
C GLN A 375 6.63 13.05 -13.50
N PHE A 376 6.79 13.11 -12.19
CA PHE A 376 6.22 14.14 -11.31
C PHE A 376 7.32 14.96 -10.64
N GLU A 377 6.92 16.04 -9.97
CA GLU A 377 7.84 16.95 -9.28
C GLU A 377 8.32 16.42 -7.92
N TRP A 378 7.74 15.31 -7.46
CA TRP A 378 7.94 14.73 -6.13
C TRP A 378 7.80 13.20 -6.13
N PRO A 379 8.43 12.50 -5.16
CA PRO A 379 8.30 11.05 -4.97
C PRO A 379 6.85 10.56 -4.90
N VAL A 380 6.50 9.55 -5.71
CA VAL A 380 5.12 9.04 -5.76
C VAL A 380 4.96 7.87 -4.80
N ASN A 381 4.18 8.08 -3.75
CA ASN A 381 3.97 7.09 -2.69
C ASN A 381 2.88 6.07 -3.06
N HIS A 382 1.85 6.47 -3.80
CA HIS A 382 0.78 5.55 -4.19
C HIS A 382 0.03 6.03 -5.44
N THR A 383 -0.47 5.08 -6.22
CA THR A 383 -1.42 5.34 -7.31
C THR A 383 -2.63 4.43 -7.18
N SER A 384 -3.78 4.89 -7.67
CA SER A 384 -4.96 4.02 -7.84
C SER A 384 -5.72 4.35 -9.12
N LEU A 385 -6.10 3.31 -9.86
CA LEU A 385 -6.85 3.42 -11.11
C LEU A 385 -8.36 3.50 -10.90
N SER A 386 -9.02 4.39 -11.63
CA SER A 386 -10.48 4.42 -11.68
C SER A 386 -11.04 3.08 -12.19
N PRO A 387 -12.27 2.68 -11.83
CA PRO A 387 -12.86 1.44 -12.30
C PRO A 387 -12.91 1.32 -13.83
N ASP A 388 -13.10 2.45 -14.53
CA ASP A 388 -13.09 2.53 -15.99
C ASP A 388 -11.70 2.68 -16.62
N ARG A 389 -10.64 2.70 -15.80
CA ARG A 389 -9.21 2.77 -16.16
C ARG A 389 -8.79 4.02 -16.92
N LYS A 390 -9.59 5.08 -16.91
CA LYS A 390 -9.27 6.33 -17.61
C LYS A 390 -8.53 7.32 -16.74
N LEU A 391 -8.71 7.24 -15.43
CA LEU A 391 -8.11 8.17 -14.47
C LEU A 391 -7.20 7.43 -13.50
N VAL A 392 -6.12 8.10 -13.10
CA VAL A 392 -5.26 7.67 -12.00
C VAL A 392 -5.26 8.76 -10.94
N VAL A 393 -5.50 8.37 -9.70
CA VAL A 393 -5.18 9.20 -8.52
C VAL A 393 -3.72 8.97 -8.22
N VAL A 394 -2.92 10.04 -8.19
CA VAL A 394 -1.49 10.02 -7.86
C VAL A 394 -1.30 10.81 -6.57
N VAL A 395 -0.65 10.17 -5.60
CA VAL A 395 -0.34 10.77 -4.30
C VAL A 395 1.11 10.52 -3.91
N GLY A 396 1.72 11.44 -3.19
CA GLY A 396 3.13 11.36 -2.82
C GLY A 396 3.55 12.45 -1.86
N ASP A 397 4.80 12.89 -2.02
CA ASP A 397 5.45 13.91 -1.20
C ASP A 397 5.01 15.34 -1.53
N ASP A 398 3.69 15.51 -1.66
CA ASP A 398 3.01 16.79 -1.85
C ASP A 398 1.62 16.72 -1.18
N PRO A 399 1.14 17.82 -0.55
CA PRO A 399 -0.19 17.84 0.05
C PRO A 399 -1.35 17.78 -0.96
N ASP A 400 -1.13 18.23 -2.20
CA ASP A 400 -2.14 18.18 -3.25
C ASP A 400 -2.16 16.79 -3.91
N VAL A 401 -3.37 16.29 -4.13
CA VAL A 401 -3.60 15.04 -4.84
C VAL A 401 -3.73 15.34 -6.33
N LEU A 402 -3.08 14.55 -7.19
CA LEU A 402 -3.23 14.71 -8.64
C LEU A 402 -4.22 13.68 -9.20
N LEU A 403 -5.09 14.16 -10.09
CA LEU A 403 -5.86 13.30 -10.99
C LEU A 403 -5.32 13.47 -12.41
N ILE A 404 -4.85 12.38 -12.98
CA ILE A 404 -4.28 12.35 -14.33
C ILE A 404 -5.11 11.49 -15.28
N ASP A 405 -5.01 11.76 -16.57
CA ASP A 405 -5.45 10.85 -17.62
C ASP A 405 -4.47 9.66 -17.73
N ALA A 406 -4.99 8.43 -17.61
CA ALA A 406 -4.19 7.20 -17.54
C ALA A 406 -3.44 6.86 -18.84
N ASN A 407 -3.82 7.48 -19.96
CA ASN A 407 -3.20 7.22 -21.27
C ASN A 407 -2.09 8.21 -21.58
N SER A 408 -2.33 9.50 -21.33
CA SER A 408 -1.42 10.59 -21.66
C SER A 408 -0.54 11.04 -20.50
N GLY A 409 -0.89 10.68 -19.26
CA GLY A 409 -0.22 11.19 -18.05
C GLY A 409 -0.53 12.65 -17.74
N LYS A 410 -1.42 13.29 -18.52
CA LYS A 410 -1.74 14.70 -18.35
C LYS A 410 -2.52 14.92 -17.05
N THR A 411 -2.03 15.82 -16.21
CA THR A 411 -2.78 16.31 -15.04
C THR A 411 -4.06 17.01 -15.48
N LEU A 412 -5.18 16.49 -15.00
CA LEU A 412 -6.52 17.03 -15.23
C LEU A 412 -6.96 17.92 -14.06
N HIS A 413 -6.66 17.50 -12.84
CA HIS A 413 -7.03 18.24 -11.62
C HIS A 413 -5.95 18.16 -10.54
N TYR A 414 -5.84 19.25 -9.77
CA TYR A 414 -5.17 19.32 -8.48
C TYR A 414 -6.24 19.37 -7.40
N VAL A 415 -6.27 18.36 -6.54
CA VAL A 415 -7.29 18.19 -5.51
C VAL A 415 -6.69 18.58 -4.18
N LYS A 416 -7.11 19.74 -3.68
CA LYS A 416 -6.54 20.38 -2.49
C LYS A 416 -7.34 20.08 -1.24
N GLY A 417 -6.67 19.89 -0.12
CA GLY A 417 -7.31 19.86 1.20
C GLY A 417 -6.53 19.11 2.28
N HIS A 418 -5.71 18.13 1.91
CA HIS A 418 -4.76 17.54 2.84
C HIS A 418 -3.73 18.58 3.31
N ARG A 419 -3.18 18.35 4.50
CA ARG A 419 -2.22 19.26 5.13
C ARG A 419 -0.80 18.70 5.20
N ASP A 420 -0.60 17.50 4.69
CA ASP A 420 0.67 16.77 4.74
C ASP A 420 0.71 15.75 3.57
N TYR A 421 1.69 14.87 3.53
CA TYR A 421 1.92 13.95 2.41
C TYR A 421 1.01 12.73 2.45
N SER A 422 0.62 12.27 1.27
CA SER A 422 -0.36 11.19 1.09
C SER A 422 0.33 9.87 0.73
N PHE A 423 -0.16 8.76 1.27
CA PHE A 423 0.48 7.43 1.17
C PHE A 423 -0.46 6.31 0.76
N ALA A 424 -1.76 6.59 0.69
CA ALA A 424 -2.76 5.64 0.24
C ALA A 424 -3.79 6.35 -0.63
N SER A 425 -4.25 5.66 -1.66
CA SER A 425 -5.42 6.07 -2.44
C SER A 425 -6.20 4.83 -2.87
N ALA A 426 -7.53 4.96 -2.98
CA ALA A 426 -8.38 3.90 -3.48
C ALA A 426 -9.63 4.47 -4.14
N TRP A 427 -10.02 3.88 -5.27
CA TRP A 427 -11.29 4.20 -5.91
C TRP A 427 -12.43 3.36 -5.32
N SER A 428 -13.57 4.02 -5.13
CA SER A 428 -14.84 3.31 -4.93
C SER A 428 -15.23 2.59 -6.21
N PRO A 429 -15.80 1.38 -6.13
CA PRO A 429 -16.37 0.69 -7.29
C PRO A 429 -17.49 1.47 -7.99
N ASP A 430 -18.05 2.50 -7.36
CA ASP A 430 -19.05 3.38 -7.97
C ASP A 430 -18.51 4.21 -9.16
N GLY A 431 -17.19 4.37 -9.27
CA GLY A 431 -16.51 5.14 -10.33
C GLY A 431 -16.59 6.66 -10.20
N TRP A 432 -17.21 7.18 -9.15
CA TRP A 432 -17.40 8.62 -8.89
C TRP A 432 -16.66 9.10 -7.65
N THR A 433 -16.41 8.19 -6.70
CA THR A 433 -15.82 8.48 -5.40
C THR A 433 -14.42 7.88 -5.32
N PHE A 434 -13.49 8.60 -4.71
CA PHE A 434 -12.20 8.03 -4.31
C PHE A 434 -11.79 8.54 -2.94
N ALA A 435 -10.88 7.83 -2.31
CA ALA A 435 -10.37 8.11 -0.98
C ALA A 435 -8.85 8.30 -1.00
N THR A 436 -8.33 9.17 -0.15
CA THR A 436 -6.89 9.40 0.04
C THR A 436 -6.53 9.40 1.51
N GLY A 437 -5.44 8.70 1.86
CA GLY A 437 -4.94 8.54 3.22
C GLY A 437 -3.61 9.26 3.40
N ASN A 438 -3.47 9.95 4.54
CA ASN A 438 -2.47 11.00 4.68
C ASN A 438 -1.74 10.99 6.02
N GLN A 439 -0.55 11.59 6.03
CA GLN A 439 0.28 11.82 7.20
C GLN A 439 -0.39 12.71 8.26
N ASP A 440 -1.32 13.59 7.83
CA ASP A 440 -2.16 14.44 8.69
C ASP A 440 -3.22 13.67 9.52
N LYS A 441 -3.10 12.34 9.59
CA LYS A 441 -3.99 11.42 10.32
C LYS A 441 -5.43 11.38 9.80
N THR A 442 -5.67 11.89 8.60
CA THR A 442 -6.99 11.86 7.98
C THR A 442 -7.04 10.99 6.73
N CYS A 443 -8.22 10.43 6.51
CA CYS A 443 -8.65 9.91 5.22
C CYS A 443 -9.69 10.88 4.66
N ARG A 444 -9.49 11.37 3.44
CA ARG A 444 -10.44 12.25 2.75
C ARG A 444 -11.17 11.49 1.65
N ILE A 445 -12.48 11.69 1.60
CA ILE A 445 -13.35 11.15 0.55
C ILE A 445 -13.67 12.27 -0.43
N TRP A 446 -13.52 12.00 -1.72
CA TRP A 446 -13.65 12.96 -2.80
C TRP A 446 -14.70 12.48 -3.80
N ASP A 447 -15.48 13.42 -4.33
CA ASP A 447 -16.46 13.16 -5.38
C ASP A 447 -16.00 13.85 -6.67
N MET A 448 -15.82 13.07 -7.74
CA MET A 448 -15.40 13.54 -9.05
C MET A 448 -16.28 14.64 -9.64
N ARG A 449 -17.55 14.71 -9.22
CA ARG A 449 -18.49 15.74 -9.65
C ARG A 449 -18.20 17.10 -9.01
N ASN A 450 -17.47 17.13 -7.89
CA ASN A 450 -17.05 18.34 -7.20
C ASN A 450 -15.73 18.16 -6.43
N LEU A 451 -14.62 18.38 -7.10
CA LEU A 451 -13.27 18.27 -6.54
C LEU A 451 -12.79 19.50 -5.76
N SER A 452 -13.61 20.55 -5.64
CA SER A 452 -13.22 21.76 -4.91
C SER A 452 -13.11 21.56 -3.39
N LYS A 453 -13.68 20.47 -2.87
CA LYS A 453 -13.63 20.09 -1.46
C LYS A 453 -13.84 18.57 -1.30
N SER A 454 -13.32 18.02 -0.21
CA SER A 454 -13.65 16.66 0.21
C SER A 454 -15.09 16.58 0.71
N VAL A 455 -15.78 15.48 0.41
CA VAL A 455 -17.13 15.19 0.90
C VAL A 455 -17.08 14.81 2.38
N HIS A 456 -16.09 14.00 2.77
CA HIS A 456 -15.85 13.59 4.16
C HIS A 456 -14.39 13.69 4.53
N VAL A 457 -14.13 13.96 5.80
CA VAL A 457 -12.80 13.88 6.43
C VAL A 457 -12.93 12.94 7.63
N LEU A 458 -12.35 11.75 7.49
CA LEU A 458 -12.39 10.68 8.48
C LEU A 458 -11.07 10.66 9.26
N ARG A 459 -11.16 10.37 10.55
CA ARG A 459 -10.03 10.52 11.49
C ARG A 459 -9.48 9.18 11.97
N GLY A 460 -8.16 9.03 11.91
CA GLY A 460 -7.41 7.98 12.62
C GLY A 460 -7.27 8.27 14.12
N ASN A 461 -7.10 7.21 14.90
CA ASN A 461 -6.97 7.26 16.35
C ASN A 461 -5.52 7.56 16.78
N LEU A 462 -4.53 6.99 16.08
CA LEU A 462 -3.12 6.94 16.44
C LEU A 462 -2.28 7.83 15.49
N GLY A 463 -2.31 7.55 14.19
CA GLY A 463 -1.37 8.12 13.22
C GLY A 463 -1.89 8.23 11.79
N ALA A 464 -0.94 8.31 10.86
CA ALA A 464 -1.16 8.45 9.43
C ALA A 464 -2.03 7.34 8.84
N ILE A 465 -2.82 7.65 7.81
CA ILE A 465 -3.57 6.61 7.09
C ILE A 465 -2.71 6.04 5.95
N ARG A 466 -2.37 4.76 6.05
CA ARG A 466 -1.36 4.11 5.20
C ARG A 466 -1.89 3.07 4.23
N SER A 467 -3.13 2.60 4.43
CA SER A 467 -3.80 1.72 3.48
C SER A 467 -5.28 2.03 3.44
N ILE A 468 -5.88 2.03 2.26
CA ILE A 468 -7.32 2.19 2.06
C ILE A 468 -7.77 1.15 1.05
N ARG A 469 -8.87 0.45 1.34
CA ARG A 469 -9.48 -0.50 0.41
C ARG A 469 -11.00 -0.36 0.44
N PHE A 470 -11.63 -0.47 -0.73
CA PHE A 470 -13.07 -0.69 -0.81
C PHE A 470 -13.35 -2.19 -0.96
N THR A 471 -14.46 -2.65 -0.40
CA THR A 471 -15.01 -3.96 -0.80
C THR A 471 -15.45 -3.89 -2.26
N SER A 472 -15.37 -5.02 -2.98
CA SER A 472 -15.71 -5.08 -4.42
C SER A 472 -17.17 -4.71 -4.71
N ASP A 473 -18.07 -4.91 -3.74
CA ASP A 473 -19.47 -4.49 -3.81
C ASP A 473 -19.72 -3.01 -3.44
N GLY A 474 -18.67 -2.28 -3.06
CA GLY A 474 -18.71 -0.88 -2.65
C GLY A 474 -19.45 -0.61 -1.33
N ARG A 475 -19.78 -1.64 -0.55
CA ARG A 475 -20.53 -1.45 0.71
C ARG A 475 -19.68 -0.88 1.83
N PHE A 476 -18.43 -1.33 1.93
CA PHE A 476 -17.53 -0.95 3.02
C PHE A 476 -16.21 -0.41 2.47
N MET A 477 -15.61 0.47 3.27
CA MET A 477 -14.25 0.96 3.05
C MET A 477 -13.43 0.70 4.31
N SER A 478 -12.28 0.05 4.17
CA SER A 478 -11.27 0.00 5.23
C SER A 478 -10.30 1.17 5.10
N MET A 479 -9.87 1.70 6.24
CA MET A 479 -8.66 2.51 6.34
C MET A 479 -7.79 1.97 7.48
N ALA A 480 -6.51 1.72 7.19
CA ALA A 480 -5.55 1.22 8.15
C ALA A 480 -4.57 2.33 8.54
N GLU A 481 -4.30 2.40 9.84
CA GLU A 481 -3.26 3.24 10.43
C GLU A 481 -1.88 2.57 10.29
N PRO A 482 -0.76 3.14 10.78
CA PRO A 482 0.53 2.48 10.68
C PRO A 482 0.56 1.21 11.55
N ALA A 483 -0.15 1.27 12.68
CA ALA A 483 -0.25 0.23 13.69
C ALA A 483 -1.63 0.25 14.35
N ASP A 484 -1.95 -0.86 15.02
CA ASP A 484 -3.00 -1.06 16.00
C ASP A 484 -4.46 -0.97 15.53
N PHE A 485 -4.78 -0.07 14.59
CA PHE A 485 -6.15 0.26 14.23
C PHE A 485 -6.43 0.08 12.74
N VAL A 486 -7.53 -0.63 12.45
CA VAL A 486 -8.19 -0.63 11.15
C VAL A 486 -9.64 -0.19 11.36
N HIS A 487 -10.10 0.79 10.58
CA HIS A 487 -11.47 1.30 10.65
C HIS A 487 -12.24 0.85 9.42
N LEU A 488 -13.44 0.29 9.60
CA LEU A 488 -14.35 -0.08 8.53
C LEU A 488 -15.55 0.86 8.53
N TYR A 489 -15.75 1.58 7.43
CA TYR A 489 -16.85 2.52 7.24
C TYR A 489 -17.92 1.94 6.36
N ASP A 490 -19.18 2.14 6.73
CA ASP A 490 -20.31 1.86 5.85
C ASP A 490 -20.52 3.02 4.86
N VAL A 491 -20.24 2.73 3.59
CA VAL A 491 -20.36 3.69 2.49
C VAL A 491 -21.82 4.10 2.29
N LYS A 492 -22.78 3.18 2.46
CA LYS A 492 -24.22 3.47 2.28
C LYS A 492 -24.79 4.33 3.40
N SER A 493 -24.16 4.31 4.56
CA SER A 493 -24.47 5.21 5.67
C SER A 493 -23.71 6.54 5.54
N ASP A 494 -23.24 6.90 4.34
CA ASP A 494 -22.49 8.13 4.08
C ASP A 494 -21.25 8.24 4.99
N TYR A 495 -20.58 7.11 5.24
CA TYR A 495 -19.42 7.00 6.13
C TYR A 495 -19.69 7.45 7.58
N ASN A 496 -20.95 7.62 7.99
CA ASN A 496 -21.30 8.04 9.36
C ASN A 496 -21.06 6.94 10.39
N LYS A 497 -21.16 5.68 9.99
CA LYS A 497 -21.09 4.52 10.87
C LYS A 497 -19.81 3.73 10.65
N ARG A 498 -19.12 3.39 11.74
CA ARG A 498 -17.86 2.65 11.67
C ARG A 498 -17.73 1.50 12.67
N GLN A 499 -17.04 0.46 12.22
CA GLN A 499 -16.42 -0.55 13.07
C GLN A 499 -14.93 -0.20 13.25
N GLU A 500 -14.42 -0.41 14.44
CA GLU A 500 -12.99 -0.24 14.77
C GLU A 500 -12.43 -1.62 15.14
N LEU A 501 -11.38 -2.05 14.44
CA LEU A 501 -10.57 -3.20 14.80
C LEU A 501 -9.41 -2.69 15.65
N ASP A 502 -9.31 -3.18 16.88
CA ASP A 502 -8.37 -2.72 17.92
C ASP A 502 -7.46 -3.88 18.34
N PHE A 503 -6.22 -3.84 17.89
CA PHE A 503 -5.15 -4.81 18.16
C PHE A 503 -3.81 -4.06 18.36
N PHE A 504 -2.71 -4.76 18.60
CA PHE A 504 -1.39 -4.16 18.83
C PHE A 504 -0.38 -4.66 17.81
N GLY A 505 0.47 -3.75 17.33
CA GLY A 505 1.54 -4.04 16.39
C GLY A 505 1.40 -3.28 15.08
N GLU A 506 2.49 -3.19 14.33
CA GLU A 506 2.50 -2.56 13.02
C GLU A 506 1.64 -3.36 12.05
N ILE A 507 0.93 -2.67 11.19
CA ILE A 507 0.15 -3.31 10.13
C ILE A 507 1.12 -3.51 8.96
N SER A 508 1.20 -4.70 8.36
CA SER A 508 2.01 -4.91 7.15
C SER A 508 1.17 -4.76 5.88
N GLY A 509 -0.13 -5.01 5.99
CA GLY A 509 -1.11 -4.77 4.95
C GLY A 509 -2.51 -5.24 5.31
N THR A 510 -3.47 -4.82 4.51
CA THR A 510 -4.88 -5.24 4.63
C THR A 510 -5.44 -5.64 3.27
N SER A 511 -6.28 -6.66 3.25
CA SER A 511 -6.90 -7.12 2.00
C SER A 511 -8.29 -7.70 2.25
N PHE A 512 -9.30 -7.16 1.56
CA PHE A 512 -10.57 -7.85 1.43
C PHE A 512 -10.43 -8.98 0.42
N SER A 513 -11.09 -10.11 0.68
CA SER A 513 -11.28 -11.10 -0.36
C SER A 513 -12.18 -10.52 -1.48
N PRO A 514 -11.96 -10.90 -2.76
CA PRO A 514 -12.76 -10.37 -3.86
C PRO A 514 -14.25 -10.66 -3.77
N ASP A 515 -14.64 -11.74 -3.09
CA ASP A 515 -16.02 -12.11 -2.78
C ASP A 515 -16.61 -11.31 -1.60
N THR A 516 -15.83 -10.42 -0.99
CA THR A 516 -16.14 -9.59 0.19
C THR A 516 -16.35 -10.34 1.52
N ASP A 517 -16.27 -11.67 1.52
CA ASP A 517 -16.58 -12.50 2.69
C ASP A 517 -15.53 -12.40 3.81
N ALA A 518 -14.29 -12.03 3.48
CA ALA A 518 -13.19 -11.98 4.43
C ALA A 518 -12.40 -10.67 4.33
N LEU A 519 -11.81 -10.29 5.45
CA LEU A 519 -10.81 -9.25 5.59
C LEU A 519 -9.61 -9.85 6.31
N PHE A 520 -8.43 -9.69 5.71
CA PHE A 520 -7.16 -10.10 6.29
C PHE A 520 -6.36 -8.87 6.69
N VAL A 521 -5.71 -8.96 7.85
CA VAL A 521 -4.81 -7.94 8.37
C VAL A 521 -3.52 -8.62 8.80
N GLY A 522 -2.41 -8.28 8.14
CA GLY A 522 -1.09 -8.72 8.57
C GLY A 522 -0.60 -7.81 9.70
N VAL A 523 -0.15 -8.43 10.78
CA VAL A 523 0.41 -7.76 11.95
C VAL A 523 1.88 -8.13 12.05
N TRP A 524 2.75 -7.14 12.05
CA TRP A 524 4.15 -7.28 12.36
C TRP A 524 4.41 -6.84 13.80
N ASP A 525 4.95 -7.77 14.58
CA ASP A 525 5.37 -7.59 15.96
C ASP A 525 6.39 -8.69 16.26
N ARG A 526 7.42 -8.38 17.05
CA ARG A 526 8.52 -9.31 17.37
C ARG A 526 7.99 -10.60 18.02
N THR A 527 6.98 -10.46 18.87
CA THR A 527 6.40 -11.56 19.65
C THR A 527 5.06 -12.01 19.06
N TYR A 528 4.17 -11.08 18.76
CA TYR A 528 2.77 -11.28 18.41
C TYR A 528 2.46 -11.12 16.91
N GLY A 529 3.49 -11.10 16.07
CA GLY A 529 3.35 -11.07 14.61
C GLY A 529 2.50 -12.22 14.10
N SER A 530 1.56 -11.91 13.19
CA SER A 530 0.50 -12.84 12.83
C SER A 530 -0.34 -12.38 11.62
N LEU A 531 -1.27 -13.25 11.19
CA LEU A 531 -2.31 -12.93 10.22
C LEU A 531 -3.70 -13.03 10.89
N LEU A 532 -4.36 -11.88 11.02
CA LEU A 532 -5.73 -11.80 11.53
C LEU A 532 -6.73 -11.96 10.38
N GLN A 533 -7.72 -12.84 10.58
CA GLN A 533 -8.83 -13.06 9.67
C GLN A 533 -10.15 -12.61 10.31
N PHE A 534 -10.90 -11.81 9.58
CA PHE A 534 -12.26 -11.40 9.93
C PHE A 534 -13.22 -11.82 8.81
N GLY A 535 -14.42 -12.27 9.17
CA GLY A 535 -15.45 -12.71 8.23
C GLY A 535 -16.64 -11.77 8.25
N ARG A 536 -17.13 -11.39 7.08
CA ARG A 536 -18.26 -10.47 6.90
C ARG A 536 -19.51 -11.01 7.60
N LEU A 537 -20.21 -10.11 8.29
CA LEU A 537 -21.53 -10.36 8.83
C LEU A 537 -22.58 -9.89 7.82
N TYR A 538 -23.51 -10.78 7.52
CA TYR A 538 -24.67 -10.48 6.70
C TYR A 538 -25.87 -10.31 7.62
N ASN A 539 -26.36 -9.08 7.80
CA ASN A 539 -27.63 -8.84 8.46
C ASN A 539 -28.75 -9.36 7.54
N GLN A 540 -29.10 -10.63 7.70
CA GLN A 540 -30.23 -11.24 7.02
C GLN A 540 -31.53 -10.86 7.71
N SER A 541 -31.91 -9.58 7.61
CA SER A 541 -33.21 -9.07 8.08
C SER A 541 -34.42 -9.86 7.54
N TYR A 542 -34.26 -10.58 6.42
CA TYR A 542 -35.27 -11.49 5.88
C TYR A 542 -35.43 -12.79 6.68
N LEU A 543 -34.35 -13.36 7.24
CA LEU A 543 -34.48 -14.53 8.12
C LEU A 543 -34.98 -14.14 9.51
N ASP A 544 -34.59 -12.96 10.00
CA ASP A 544 -35.07 -12.43 11.28
C ASP A 544 -36.55 -12.00 11.25
N SER A 545 -37.15 -11.87 10.07
CA SER A 545 -38.60 -11.60 9.90
C SER A 545 -39.45 -12.87 9.72
N LEU A 546 -38.81 -14.06 9.71
CA LEU A 546 -39.49 -15.35 9.68
C LEU A 546 -39.69 -15.98 11.07
N PHE A 547 -39.28 -15.31 12.15
CA PHE A 547 -39.43 -15.78 13.53
C PHE A 547 -40.11 -14.76 14.44
#